data_AF-A0A3A3GT62-F1
#
_entry.id   AF-A0A3A3GT62-F1
#
_cell.length_a   1.000
_cell.length_b   1.000
_cell.length_c   1.000
_cell.angle_alpha   90.00
_cell.angle_beta   90.00
_cell.angle_gamma   90.00
#
_symmetry.space_group_name_H-M   'P 1'
#
loop_
_entity.id
_entity.type
_entity.pdbx_description
1 polymer ?
#
loop_
_entity_poly.entity_id
_entity_poly.type
_entity_poly.pdbx_seq_one_letter_code
_entity_poly.pdbx_strand_id
1 'polypeptide(L)'
;MNTYREIQVLTDSSYLFTNNLLPVIGYEIKVLDQENSQECLNFLKYFIDYCLDYKLRITPEQTIAYHSWLVQLCHSSDSLLSVWEAKSDGDGFKEGISYASKVIKEQVKMCNKFDVSPGFPQFSQNIVISKGVYEGLGIDAVRYASPEHMTGWWLTTDLYDDNVDSLMNVHYFHVAFNRPDLLKYLALPNGFRFYITDSEEDIWFDEDALD
;
A
#
# COMPACT_ATOMS: atom_id res chain seq x y z
N MET A 1 -27.27 -4.83 -2.28
CA MET A 1 -27.04 -3.38 -2.45
C MET A 1 -26.48 -2.83 -1.15
N ASN A 2 -25.24 -2.35 -1.16
CA ASN A 2 -24.63 -1.67 -0.01
C ASN A 2 -24.66 -0.16 -0.29
N THR A 3 -24.81 0.68 0.72
CA THR A 3 -24.78 2.15 0.55
C THR A 3 -23.79 2.73 1.54
N TYR A 4 -22.87 3.54 1.02
CA TYR A 4 -21.82 4.18 1.78
C TYR A 4 -21.70 5.64 1.36
N ARG A 5 -21.90 6.56 2.31
CA ARG A 5 -21.87 8.02 2.06
C ARG A 5 -22.71 8.43 0.84
N GLU A 6 -23.95 7.95 0.78
CA GLU A 6 -24.92 8.20 -0.31
C GLU A 6 -24.57 7.56 -1.68
N ILE A 7 -23.40 6.95 -1.81
CA ILE A 7 -22.98 6.16 -2.97
C ILE A 7 -23.43 4.72 -2.79
N GLN A 8 -24.11 4.18 -3.79
CA GLN A 8 -24.52 2.77 -3.79
C GLN A 8 -23.40 1.91 -4.38
N VAL A 9 -23.24 0.72 -3.82
CA VAL A 9 -22.39 -0.33 -4.39
C VAL A 9 -23.30 -1.44 -4.90
N LEU A 10 -23.25 -1.62 -6.22
CA LEU A 10 -23.97 -2.63 -6.97
C LEU A 10 -23.03 -3.79 -7.28
N THR A 11 -23.59 -4.98 -7.45
CA THR A 11 -22.86 -6.20 -7.81
C THR A 11 -23.46 -6.75 -9.08
N ASP A 12 -22.64 -7.05 -10.08
CA ASP A 12 -23.04 -7.78 -11.28
C ASP A 12 -21.98 -8.81 -11.63
N SER A 13 -22.40 -10.09 -11.64
CA SER A 13 -21.62 -11.25 -12.06
C SER A 13 -20.24 -11.34 -11.41
N SER A 14 -19.22 -10.70 -12.00
CA SER A 14 -17.82 -10.70 -11.56
C SER A 14 -17.31 -9.31 -11.15
N TYR A 15 -18.18 -8.36 -10.83
CA TYR A 15 -17.78 -6.99 -10.57
C TYR A 15 -18.61 -6.32 -9.48
N LEU A 16 -17.98 -5.38 -8.78
CA LEU A 16 -18.65 -4.36 -7.97
C LEU A 16 -18.53 -3.01 -8.66
N PHE A 17 -19.58 -2.20 -8.57
CA PHE A 17 -19.66 -0.89 -9.21
C PHE A 17 -20.21 0.14 -8.25
N THR A 18 -19.70 1.35 -8.32
CA THR A 18 -20.38 2.49 -7.70
C THR A 18 -21.60 2.89 -8.54
N ASN A 19 -22.59 3.47 -7.86
CA ASN A 19 -23.72 4.15 -8.47
C ASN A 19 -24.00 5.42 -7.66
N ASN A 20 -24.15 6.55 -8.36
CA ASN A 20 -24.20 7.93 -7.86
C ASN A 20 -22.84 8.58 -7.55
N LEU A 21 -21.71 8.00 -7.98
CA LEU A 21 -20.40 8.66 -7.84
C LEU A 21 -20.10 9.59 -9.04
N LEU A 22 -20.73 9.33 -10.20
CA LEU A 22 -20.58 10.11 -11.42
C LEU A 22 -20.71 11.63 -11.21
N PRO A 23 -21.73 12.16 -10.50
CA PRO A 23 -21.87 13.61 -10.34
C PRO A 23 -20.74 14.24 -9.51
N VAL A 24 -19.98 13.44 -8.77
CA VAL A 24 -18.92 13.92 -7.88
C VAL A 24 -17.57 14.00 -8.58
N ILE A 25 -17.20 12.94 -9.32
CA ILE A 25 -15.87 12.83 -9.93
C ILE A 25 -15.90 12.71 -11.46
N GLY A 26 -17.08 12.67 -12.08
CA GLY A 26 -17.28 12.50 -13.52
C GLY A 26 -17.35 11.04 -14.00
N TYR A 27 -17.14 10.07 -13.11
CA TYR A 27 -17.08 8.64 -13.42
C TYR A 27 -17.72 7.79 -12.33
N GLU A 28 -18.29 6.66 -12.73
CA GLU A 28 -18.48 5.52 -11.84
C GLU A 28 -17.22 4.63 -11.86
N ILE A 29 -17.01 3.85 -10.80
CA ILE A 29 -15.87 2.97 -10.64
C ILE A 29 -16.34 1.52 -10.64
N LYS A 30 -15.65 0.69 -11.41
CA LYS A 30 -15.82 -0.77 -11.48
C LYS A 30 -14.58 -1.47 -10.95
N VAL A 31 -14.78 -2.45 -10.07
CA VAL A 31 -13.73 -3.32 -9.52
C VAL A 31 -14.05 -4.77 -9.85
N LEU A 32 -13.06 -5.48 -10.38
CA LEU A 32 -13.17 -6.91 -10.67
C LEU A 32 -13.24 -7.72 -9.35
N ASP A 33 -14.31 -8.49 -9.20
CA ASP A 33 -14.61 -9.36 -8.06
C ASP A 33 -14.41 -10.83 -8.43
N GLN A 34 -13.24 -11.36 -8.06
CA GLN A 34 -12.87 -12.77 -8.20
C GLN A 34 -12.97 -13.47 -6.84
N GLU A 35 -14.18 -13.55 -6.27
CA GLU A 35 -14.44 -14.11 -4.92
C GLU A 35 -13.81 -13.28 -3.78
N ASN A 36 -13.56 -11.99 -4.02
CA ASN A 36 -12.97 -11.05 -3.05
C ASN A 36 -13.95 -9.91 -2.76
N SER A 37 -15.25 -10.22 -2.63
CA SER A 37 -16.31 -9.20 -2.59
C SER A 37 -16.15 -8.23 -1.42
N GLN A 38 -15.67 -8.71 -0.26
CA GLN A 38 -15.48 -7.86 0.91
C GLN A 38 -14.29 -6.91 0.73
N GLU A 39 -13.22 -7.36 0.09
CA GLU A 39 -12.03 -6.58 -0.21
C GLU A 39 -12.33 -5.53 -1.28
N CYS A 40 -13.08 -5.91 -2.32
CA CYS A 40 -13.60 -4.99 -3.33
C CYS A 40 -14.48 -3.92 -2.71
N LEU A 41 -15.37 -4.30 -1.78
CA LEU A 41 -16.19 -3.35 -1.04
C LEU A 41 -15.35 -2.42 -0.15
N ASN A 42 -14.32 -2.94 0.53
CA ASN A 42 -13.43 -2.14 1.35
C ASN A 42 -12.65 -1.12 0.50
N PHE A 43 -12.13 -1.55 -0.65
CA PHE A 43 -11.49 -0.66 -1.61
C PHE A 43 -12.46 0.44 -2.08
N LEU A 44 -13.69 0.09 -2.46
CA LEU A 44 -14.66 1.08 -2.92
C LEU A 44 -15.00 2.10 -1.83
N LYS A 45 -15.14 1.67 -0.57
CA LYS A 45 -15.34 2.57 0.57
C LYS A 45 -14.16 3.51 0.76
N TYR A 46 -12.94 2.98 0.76
CA TYR A 46 -11.71 3.77 0.81
C TYR A 46 -11.67 4.80 -0.32
N PHE A 47 -11.98 4.38 -1.55
CA PHE A 47 -11.94 5.25 -2.71
C PHE A 47 -13.02 6.35 -2.64
N ILE A 48 -14.23 6.00 -2.19
CA ILE A 48 -15.31 6.97 -1.95
C ILE A 48 -14.87 8.02 -0.93
N ASP A 49 -14.30 7.60 0.21
CA ASP A 49 -13.79 8.54 1.21
C ASP A 49 -12.73 9.46 0.62
N TYR A 50 -11.76 8.88 -0.10
CA TYR A 50 -10.71 9.61 -0.77
C TYR A 50 -11.26 10.66 -1.76
N CYS A 51 -12.24 10.30 -2.57
CA CYS A 51 -12.85 11.25 -3.52
C CYS A 51 -13.64 12.36 -2.82
N LEU A 52 -14.44 12.02 -1.81
CA LEU A 52 -15.33 12.97 -1.14
C LEU A 52 -14.56 13.95 -0.25
N ASP A 53 -13.57 13.46 0.49
CA ASP A 53 -12.86 14.28 1.49
C ASP A 53 -11.87 15.24 0.81
N TYR A 54 -11.24 14.80 -0.29
CA TYR A 54 -10.25 15.60 -1.02
C TYR A 54 -10.82 16.28 -2.27
N LYS A 55 -12.10 16.06 -2.61
CA LYS A 55 -12.80 16.66 -3.78
C LYS A 55 -12.00 16.53 -5.08
N LEU A 56 -11.50 15.32 -5.31
CA LEU A 56 -10.55 15.05 -6.39
C LEU A 56 -11.21 15.14 -7.75
N ARG A 57 -10.44 15.65 -8.72
CA ARG A 57 -10.74 15.46 -10.14
C ARG A 57 -10.02 14.21 -10.59
N ILE A 58 -10.77 13.24 -11.09
CA ILE A 58 -10.24 12.00 -11.62
C ILE A 58 -10.14 12.12 -13.14
N THR A 59 -8.99 11.74 -13.70
CA THR A 59 -8.82 11.55 -15.14
C THR A 59 -8.54 10.08 -15.46
N PRO A 60 -8.94 9.58 -16.64
CA PRO A 60 -8.55 8.25 -17.07
C PRO A 60 -7.03 8.06 -17.03
N GLU A 61 -6.61 6.84 -16.72
CA GLU A 61 -5.21 6.40 -16.53
C GLU A 61 -4.48 7.03 -15.34
N GLN A 62 -5.17 7.81 -14.51
CA GLN A 62 -4.61 8.34 -13.27
C GLN A 62 -4.31 7.21 -12.29
N THR A 63 -3.16 7.31 -11.63
CA THR A 63 -2.78 6.43 -10.53
C THR A 63 -3.18 7.05 -9.18
N ILE A 64 -3.56 6.19 -8.25
CA ILE A 64 -3.88 6.56 -6.88
C ILE A 64 -3.24 5.55 -5.92
N ALA A 65 -2.91 6.00 -4.73
CA ALA A 65 -2.53 5.09 -3.66
C ALA A 65 -3.80 4.40 -3.12
N TYR A 66 -3.77 3.08 -3.02
CA TYR A 66 -4.66 2.31 -2.16
C TYR A 66 -3.84 1.83 -0.97
N HIS A 67 -3.86 2.61 0.12
CA HIS A 67 -2.96 2.43 1.25
C HIS A 67 -1.49 2.32 0.79
N SER A 68 -0.86 1.16 0.95
CA SER A 68 0.54 0.93 0.58
C SER A 68 0.74 0.27 -0.79
N TRP A 69 -0.27 0.24 -1.65
CA TRP A 69 -0.16 -0.25 -3.02
C TRP A 69 -0.66 0.78 -4.03
N LEU A 70 -0.23 0.65 -5.29
CA LEU A 70 -0.63 1.55 -6.37
C LEU A 70 -1.72 0.90 -7.23
N VAL A 71 -2.77 1.65 -7.50
CA VAL A 71 -3.80 1.28 -8.47
C VAL A 71 -3.93 2.39 -9.53
N GLN A 72 -4.42 2.01 -10.71
CA GLN A 72 -4.69 2.87 -11.85
C GLN A 72 -6.17 2.77 -12.22
N LEU A 73 -6.75 3.92 -12.61
CA LEU A 73 -8.13 4.03 -13.03
C LEU A 73 -8.19 4.04 -14.55
N CYS A 74 -8.32 2.86 -15.16
CA CYS A 74 -8.28 2.68 -16.60
C CYS A 74 -9.65 2.93 -17.23
N HIS A 75 -9.66 3.54 -18.42
CA HIS A 75 -10.91 3.80 -19.13
C HIS A 75 -11.64 2.49 -19.51
N SER A 76 -12.93 2.37 -19.15
CA SER A 76 -13.78 1.25 -19.57
C SER A 76 -14.91 1.67 -20.51
N SER A 77 -15.52 2.84 -20.29
CA SER A 77 -16.48 3.49 -21.19
C SER A 77 -16.61 4.98 -20.82
N ASP A 78 -17.40 5.75 -21.57
CA ASP A 78 -17.55 7.21 -21.41
C ASP A 78 -17.74 7.69 -19.96
N SER A 79 -18.42 6.89 -19.12
CA SER A 79 -18.75 7.22 -17.73
C SER A 79 -18.24 6.21 -16.70
N LEU A 80 -17.38 5.26 -17.11
CA LEU A 80 -16.95 4.15 -16.26
C LEU A 80 -15.43 3.94 -16.33
N LEU A 81 -14.80 3.84 -15.15
CA LEU A 81 -13.40 3.45 -15.01
C LEU A 81 -13.28 2.08 -14.35
N SER A 82 -12.42 1.22 -14.91
CA SER A 82 -12.00 -0.03 -14.29
C SER A 82 -10.80 0.22 -13.37
N VAL A 83 -10.76 -0.48 -12.24
CA VAL A 83 -9.61 -0.44 -11.33
C VAL A 83 -8.60 -1.52 -11.68
N TRP A 84 -7.35 -1.10 -11.85
CA TRP A 84 -6.21 -1.96 -12.15
C TRP A 84 -5.15 -1.78 -11.06
N GLU A 85 -4.47 -2.83 -10.65
CA GLU A 85 -3.38 -2.78 -9.68
C GLU A 85 -2.02 -2.86 -10.37
N ALA A 86 -1.02 -2.19 -9.81
CA ALA A 86 0.36 -2.40 -10.20
C ALA A 86 0.72 -3.88 -10.01
N LYS A 87 1.34 -4.49 -11.02
CA LYS A 87 1.81 -5.88 -10.90
C LYS A 87 2.93 -5.96 -9.87
N SER A 88 3.02 -7.09 -9.18
CA SER A 88 4.00 -7.30 -8.10
C SER A 88 5.45 -7.33 -8.59
N ASP A 89 5.68 -7.56 -9.88
CA ASP A 89 6.97 -7.51 -10.54
C ASP A 89 7.33 -6.09 -11.04
N GLY A 90 6.43 -5.11 -10.87
CA GLY A 90 6.59 -3.75 -11.36
C GLY A 90 6.33 -3.57 -12.85
N ASP A 91 5.93 -4.61 -13.59
CA ASP A 91 5.74 -4.54 -15.04
C ASP A 91 4.32 -4.10 -15.44
N GLY A 92 4.01 -2.84 -15.15
CA GLY A 92 2.73 -2.20 -15.49
C GLY A 92 1.58 -2.63 -14.58
N PHE A 93 0.37 -2.69 -15.15
CA PHE A 93 -0.87 -2.86 -14.41
C PHE A 93 -1.68 -4.08 -14.90
N LYS A 94 -2.54 -4.61 -14.04
CA LYS A 94 -3.53 -5.65 -14.37
C LYS A 94 -4.86 -5.33 -13.71
N GLU A 95 -5.98 -5.70 -14.33
CA GLU A 95 -7.32 -5.43 -13.77
C GLU A 95 -7.51 -6.15 -12.42
N GLY A 96 -8.16 -5.47 -11.48
CA GLY A 96 -8.44 -5.97 -10.12
C GLY A 96 -7.53 -5.39 -9.05
N ILE A 97 -7.68 -5.90 -7.82
CA ILE A 97 -7.01 -5.41 -6.60
C ILE A 97 -6.51 -6.55 -5.71
N SER A 98 -6.35 -7.75 -6.27
CA SER A 98 -6.11 -8.98 -5.51
C SER A 98 -4.79 -8.94 -4.75
N TYR A 99 -3.71 -8.45 -5.39
CA TYR A 99 -2.40 -8.34 -4.75
C TYR A 99 -2.36 -7.17 -3.75
N ALA A 100 -2.90 -6.01 -4.12
CA ALA A 100 -3.02 -4.85 -3.24
C ALA A 100 -3.76 -5.22 -1.95
N SER A 101 -4.91 -5.89 -2.07
CA SER A 101 -5.72 -6.33 -0.93
C SER A 101 -4.99 -7.37 -0.06
N LYS A 102 -4.21 -8.26 -0.67
CA LYS A 102 -3.35 -9.19 0.05
C LYS A 102 -2.31 -8.44 0.90
N VAL A 103 -1.56 -7.52 0.30
CA VAL A 103 -0.53 -6.71 0.99
C VAL A 103 -1.13 -5.97 2.18
N ILE A 104 -2.25 -5.27 1.96
CA ILE A 104 -2.94 -4.49 3.00
C ILE A 104 -3.44 -5.40 4.13
N LYS A 105 -4.02 -6.57 3.80
CA LYS A 105 -4.44 -7.54 4.82
C LYS A 105 -3.28 -8.04 5.66
N GLU A 106 -2.15 -8.37 5.03
CA GLU A 106 -0.97 -8.88 5.73
C GLU A 106 -0.38 -7.82 6.66
N GLN A 107 -0.34 -6.56 6.21
CA GLN A 107 0.07 -5.41 7.01
C GLN A 107 -0.86 -5.13 8.19
N VAL A 108 -2.17 -5.08 7.95
CA VAL A 108 -3.17 -4.90 9.01
C VAL A 108 -3.05 -6.04 10.03
N LYS A 109 -2.91 -7.28 9.55
CA LYS A 109 -2.71 -8.45 10.41
C LYS A 109 -1.43 -8.33 11.24
N MET A 110 -0.35 -7.81 10.67
CA MET A 110 0.90 -7.59 11.41
C MET A 110 0.72 -6.54 12.51
N CYS A 111 0.13 -5.39 12.18
CA CYS A 111 -0.12 -4.32 13.15
C CYS A 111 -1.04 -4.79 14.29
N ASN A 112 -2.07 -5.58 13.97
CA ASN A 112 -2.99 -6.14 14.96
C ASN A 112 -2.32 -7.11 15.94
N LYS A 113 -1.19 -7.73 15.60
CA LYS A 113 -0.44 -8.57 16.57
C LYS A 113 0.11 -7.76 17.75
N PHE A 114 0.27 -6.46 17.55
CA PHE A 114 0.80 -5.53 18.55
C PHE A 114 -0.25 -4.50 19.01
N ASP A 115 -1.53 -4.71 18.64
CA ASP A 115 -2.64 -3.79 18.95
C ASP A 115 -2.40 -2.33 18.51
N VAL A 116 -1.67 -2.14 17.40
CA VAL A 116 -1.38 -0.82 16.83
C VAL A 116 -2.13 -0.57 15.52
N SER A 117 -2.39 0.72 15.24
CA SER A 117 -2.97 1.13 13.96
C SER A 117 -1.89 1.17 12.87
N PRO A 118 -2.19 0.67 11.65
CA PRO A 118 -1.22 0.71 10.56
C PRO A 118 -0.86 2.13 10.10
N GLY A 119 0.44 2.38 9.92
CA GLY A 119 0.99 3.54 9.21
C GLY A 119 1.46 3.15 7.81
N PHE A 120 0.56 3.08 6.84
CA PHE A 120 0.89 2.63 5.49
C PHE A 120 1.90 3.54 4.78
N PRO A 121 3.02 3.00 4.24
CA PRO A 121 3.93 3.77 3.39
C PRO A 121 3.30 3.99 2.01
N GLN A 122 3.49 5.18 1.43
CA GLN A 122 3.00 5.49 0.09
C GLN A 122 4.06 5.16 -0.98
N PHE A 123 3.61 4.81 -2.18
CA PHE A 123 4.49 4.48 -3.32
C PHE A 123 5.50 5.60 -3.67
N SER A 124 5.11 6.86 -3.53
CA SER A 124 5.96 8.02 -3.80
C SER A 124 6.98 8.31 -2.70
N GLN A 125 6.80 7.74 -1.50
CA GLN A 125 7.71 7.98 -0.39
C GLN A 125 9.06 7.29 -0.60
N ASN A 126 10.06 7.87 0.03
CA ASN A 126 11.42 7.35 0.04
C ASN A 126 11.68 6.48 1.27
N ILE A 127 12.51 5.47 1.11
CA ILE A 127 12.95 4.53 2.14
C ILE A 127 14.49 4.45 2.13
N VAL A 128 15.09 4.32 3.31
CA VAL A 128 16.55 4.20 3.43
C VAL A 128 16.91 2.72 3.43
N ILE A 129 17.88 2.33 2.61
CA ILE A 129 18.39 0.96 2.55
C ILE A 129 19.93 0.93 2.59
N SER A 130 20.52 -0.10 3.21
CA SER A 130 21.95 -0.39 3.05
C SER A 130 22.21 -1.33 1.87
N LYS A 131 23.50 -1.58 1.59
CA LYS A 131 23.92 -2.70 0.75
C LYS A 131 23.37 -4.03 1.30
N GLY A 132 23.06 -5.00 0.44
CA GLY A 132 22.58 -6.33 0.82
C GLY A 132 21.05 -6.47 0.80
N VAL A 133 20.31 -5.35 0.86
CA VAL A 133 18.84 -5.38 0.94
C VAL A 133 18.22 -6.00 -0.31
N TYR A 134 18.67 -5.61 -1.51
CA TYR A 134 18.14 -6.17 -2.76
C TYR A 134 18.68 -7.57 -3.06
N GLU A 135 19.81 -7.94 -2.46
CA GLU A 135 20.40 -9.27 -2.56
C GLU A 135 19.66 -10.31 -1.70
N GLY A 136 18.64 -9.90 -0.95
CA GLY A 136 17.81 -10.78 -0.14
C GLY A 136 18.44 -11.16 1.21
N LEU A 137 19.45 -10.42 1.66
CA LEU A 137 20.04 -10.65 2.99
C LEU A 137 19.05 -10.34 4.11
N GLY A 138 19.37 -10.85 5.29
CA GLY A 138 18.66 -10.56 6.53
C GLY A 138 18.59 -9.06 6.80
N ILE A 139 17.47 -8.62 7.36
CA ILE A 139 17.15 -7.21 7.58
C ILE A 139 17.12 -6.92 9.06
N ASP A 140 17.88 -5.92 9.47
CA ASP A 140 17.66 -5.14 10.69
C ASP A 140 17.01 -3.81 10.29
N ALA A 141 15.80 -3.57 10.76
CA ALA A 141 15.01 -2.41 10.40
C ALA A 141 14.50 -1.64 11.61
N VAL A 142 14.42 -0.32 11.43
CA VAL A 142 13.86 0.63 12.40
C VAL A 142 13.03 1.69 11.68
N ARG A 143 11.92 2.09 12.28
CA ARG A 143 11.06 3.17 11.77
C ARG A 143 11.09 4.38 12.68
N TYR A 144 11.72 5.45 12.21
CA TYR A 144 11.76 6.74 12.91
C TYR A 144 10.61 7.65 12.48
N ALA A 145 10.32 8.66 13.31
CA ALA A 145 9.57 9.82 12.84
C ALA A 145 10.33 10.49 11.67
N SER A 146 9.61 10.86 10.62
CA SER A 146 10.23 11.41 9.41
C SER A 146 9.28 12.34 8.65
N PRO A 147 9.81 13.25 7.81
CA PRO A 147 9.00 14.11 6.96
C PRO A 147 8.11 13.31 5.99
N GLU A 148 7.02 13.92 5.52
CA GLU A 148 5.98 13.25 4.72
C GLU A 148 6.49 12.53 3.46
N HIS A 149 7.58 13.00 2.83
CA HIS A 149 8.16 12.37 1.64
C HIS A 149 9.01 11.12 1.96
N MET A 150 9.21 10.79 3.24
CA MET A 150 9.94 9.61 3.71
C MET A 150 8.98 8.65 4.42
N THR A 151 9.22 7.35 4.31
CA THR A 151 8.44 6.33 5.03
C THR A 151 8.79 6.28 6.52
N GLY A 152 9.99 6.75 6.88
CA GLY A 152 10.61 6.59 8.19
C GLY A 152 11.40 5.30 8.36
N TRP A 153 11.30 4.35 7.41
CA TRP A 153 12.00 3.08 7.49
C TRP A 153 13.46 3.18 7.05
N TRP A 154 14.31 2.55 7.84
CA TRP A 154 15.71 2.28 7.54
C TRP A 154 15.87 0.77 7.54
N LEU A 155 16.26 0.19 6.40
CA LEU A 155 16.46 -1.24 6.23
C LEU A 155 17.95 -1.49 6.05
N THR A 156 18.58 -2.11 7.04
CA THR A 156 20.01 -2.43 7.01
C THR A 156 20.24 -3.93 7.00
N THR A 157 21.43 -4.34 6.60
CA THR A 157 21.88 -5.75 6.63
C THR A 157 23.17 -5.87 7.41
N ASP A 158 23.66 -7.09 7.55
CA ASP A 158 24.99 -7.39 8.12
C ASP A 158 26.16 -6.78 7.33
N LEU A 159 25.92 -6.28 6.11
CA LEU A 159 26.90 -5.54 5.31
C LEU A 159 26.93 -4.04 5.61
N TYR A 160 26.06 -3.53 6.48
CA TYR A 160 26.10 -2.14 6.91
C TYR A 160 27.32 -1.91 7.81
N ASP A 161 28.11 -0.88 7.48
CA ASP A 161 29.42 -0.59 8.06
C ASP A 161 29.38 0.52 9.11
N ASP A 162 28.19 0.79 9.69
CA ASP A 162 27.91 1.92 10.58
C ASP A 162 28.20 3.31 9.97
N ASN A 163 28.43 3.38 8.67
CA ASN A 163 28.65 4.63 7.97
C ASN A 163 27.37 5.08 7.28
N VAL A 164 26.71 6.10 7.83
CA VAL A 164 25.45 6.65 7.28
C VAL A 164 25.59 7.12 5.83
N ASP A 165 26.79 7.53 5.40
CA ASP A 165 27.05 7.96 4.02
C ASP A 165 26.99 6.78 3.02
N SER A 166 27.05 5.53 3.50
CA SER A 166 26.92 4.32 2.67
C SER A 166 25.47 3.94 2.38
N LEU A 167 24.51 4.59 3.06
CA LEU A 167 23.09 4.32 2.91
C LEU A 167 22.51 4.98 1.65
N MET A 168 21.54 4.31 1.05
CA MET A 168 20.87 4.75 -0.16
C MET A 168 19.44 5.16 0.16
N ASN A 169 19.03 6.29 -0.40
CA ASN A 169 17.65 6.75 -0.39
C ASN A 169 16.99 6.37 -1.72
N VAL A 170 15.98 5.49 -1.66
CA VAL A 170 15.29 4.96 -2.84
C VAL A 170 13.78 5.12 -2.67
N HIS A 171 13.03 5.11 -3.78
CA HIS A 171 11.57 5.06 -3.67
C HIS A 171 11.09 3.73 -3.08
N TYR A 172 10.08 3.79 -2.21
CA TYR A 172 9.49 2.62 -1.54
C TYR A 172 9.04 1.55 -2.55
N PHE A 173 8.52 1.94 -3.71
CA PHE A 173 8.10 0.96 -4.71
C PHE A 173 9.25 0.05 -5.19
N HIS A 174 10.51 0.53 -5.21
CA HIS A 174 11.64 -0.32 -5.57
C HIS A 174 11.84 -1.43 -4.53
N VAL A 175 11.71 -1.12 -3.23
CA VAL A 175 11.75 -2.13 -2.17
C VAL A 175 10.52 -3.04 -2.26
N ALA A 176 9.34 -2.48 -2.50
CA ALA A 176 8.11 -3.26 -2.60
C ALA A 176 8.14 -4.35 -3.68
N PHE A 177 8.75 -4.04 -4.83
CA PHE A 177 8.88 -5.00 -5.94
C PHE A 177 10.05 -5.99 -5.75
N ASN A 178 11.17 -5.55 -5.18
CA ASN A 178 12.36 -6.41 -5.03
C ASN A 178 12.38 -7.24 -3.74
N ARG A 179 11.70 -6.77 -2.69
CA ARG A 179 11.61 -7.41 -1.37
C ARG A 179 10.15 -7.54 -0.90
N PRO A 180 9.30 -8.27 -1.65
CA PRO A 180 7.89 -8.45 -1.30
C PRO A 180 7.70 -9.17 0.04
N ASP A 181 8.71 -9.92 0.50
CA ASP A 181 8.75 -10.59 1.80
C ASP A 181 8.68 -9.62 2.99
N LEU A 182 9.16 -8.38 2.81
CA LEU A 182 9.19 -7.36 3.86
C LEU A 182 7.87 -6.59 3.99
N LEU A 183 7.02 -6.61 2.96
CA LEU A 183 5.83 -5.75 2.88
C LEU A 183 4.90 -5.85 4.08
N LYS A 184 4.77 -7.05 4.68
CA LYS A 184 3.93 -7.31 5.85
C LYS A 184 4.32 -6.47 7.08
N TYR A 185 5.59 -6.06 7.20
CA TYR A 185 6.09 -5.30 8.35
C TYR A 185 6.03 -3.79 8.13
N LEU A 186 6.06 -3.32 6.88
CA LEU A 186 6.31 -1.90 6.58
C LEU A 186 5.15 -0.96 6.93
N ALA A 187 4.01 -1.49 7.37
CA ALA A 187 2.93 -0.69 7.93
C ALA A 187 2.99 -0.53 9.46
N LEU A 188 3.92 -1.20 10.17
CA LEU A 188 4.12 -0.97 11.60
C LEU A 188 4.51 0.49 11.84
N PRO A 189 3.90 1.20 12.79
CA PRO A 189 4.08 2.64 12.98
C PRO A 189 5.49 3.00 13.48
N ASN A 190 5.76 4.29 13.62
CA ASN A 190 7.03 4.79 14.16
C ASN A 190 7.32 4.19 15.55
N GLY A 191 8.59 4.00 15.87
CA GLY A 191 9.05 3.32 17.07
C GLY A 191 9.12 1.79 16.92
N PHE A 192 8.72 1.21 15.79
CA PHE A 192 8.89 -0.23 15.59
C PHE A 192 10.23 -0.60 14.96
N ARG A 193 10.73 -1.75 15.38
CA ARG A 193 11.86 -2.45 14.79
C ARG A 193 11.50 -3.86 14.37
N PHE A 194 12.26 -4.40 13.44
CA PHE A 194 12.24 -5.83 13.16
C PHE A 194 13.62 -6.34 12.74
N TYR A 195 13.95 -7.55 13.16
CA TYR A 195 15.12 -8.29 12.73
C TYR A 195 14.68 -9.61 12.11
N ILE A 196 14.92 -9.77 10.81
CA ILE A 196 14.46 -10.93 10.04
C ILE A 196 15.63 -11.56 9.30
N THR A 197 15.83 -12.86 9.49
CA THR A 197 16.76 -13.71 8.72
C THR A 197 16.04 -14.98 8.28
N ASP A 198 16.74 -15.89 7.60
CA ASP A 198 16.19 -17.21 7.25
C ASP A 198 15.79 -18.06 8.48
N SER A 199 16.36 -17.77 9.65
CA SER A 199 16.16 -18.55 10.88
C SER A 199 15.47 -17.79 12.02
N GLU A 200 15.32 -16.47 11.90
CA GLU A 200 14.88 -15.61 13.00
C GLU A 200 13.88 -14.55 12.49
N GLU A 201 12.80 -14.34 13.24
CA GLU A 201 11.83 -13.27 13.02
C GLU A 201 11.52 -12.65 14.39
N ASP A 202 12.14 -11.49 14.66
CA ASP A 202 11.87 -10.69 15.86
C ASP A 202 11.35 -9.30 15.48
N ILE A 203 10.37 -8.82 16.23
CA ILE A 203 9.63 -7.58 15.96
C ILE A 203 9.25 -6.99 17.32
N TRP A 204 9.69 -5.77 17.58
CA TRP A 204 9.46 -5.12 18.86
C TRP A 204 9.25 -3.62 18.71
N PHE A 205 8.68 -3.03 19.74
CA PHE A 205 8.59 -1.59 19.89
C PHE A 205 9.81 -1.09 20.68
N ASP A 206 10.46 -0.07 20.15
CA ASP A 206 11.61 0.63 20.70
C ASP A 206 11.22 2.10 20.93
N GLU A 207 11.10 2.49 22.20
CA GLU A 207 10.73 3.85 22.58
C GLU A 207 11.81 4.85 22.14
N ASP A 208 13.08 4.45 22.08
CA ASP A 208 14.19 5.30 21.66
C ASP A 208 14.10 5.66 20.15
N ALA A 209 13.29 4.95 19.37
CA ALA A 209 13.05 5.24 17.96
C ALA A 209 11.89 6.22 17.71
N LEU A 210 11.27 6.74 18.77
CA LEU A 210 10.26 7.82 18.67
C LEU A 210 10.85 9.24 18.69
N ASP A 211 12.09 9.38 19.19
CA ASP A 211 12.76 10.67 19.41
C ASP A 211 13.37 11.29 18.13
#